data_AF-A0A967WT33-F1
#
_entry.id   AF-A0A967WT33-F1
#
_cell.length_a   1.000
_cell.length_b   1.000
_cell.length_c   1.000
_cell.angle_alpha   90.00
_cell.angle_beta   90.00
_cell.angle_gamma   90.00
#
_symmetry.space_group_name_H-M   'P 1'
#
loop_
_entity.id
_entity.type
_entity.pdbx_description
1 polymer ?
#
loop_
_entity_poly.entity_id
_entity_poly.type
_entity_poly.pdbx_seq_one_letter_code
_entity_poly.pdbx_strand_id
1 'polypeptide(L)'
;KLGERLAKIGLSLVTLNVDNYFFDLELHPRDEFGDYDFETPQALDLELINQHLIELIQGNEVRIPYYDFKTSRRHENVTPMRLGPNDIVLIDSL
;
A
#
# COMPACT_ATOMS: atom_id res chain seq x y z
N LYS A 1 11.08 3.66 20.76
CA LYS A 1 10.15 3.30 19.65
C LYS A 1 10.78 2.17 18.81
N LEU A 2 9.99 1.32 18.13
CA LEU A 2 10.53 0.16 17.37
C LEU A 2 11.58 0.58 16.32
N GLY A 3 11.29 1.64 15.55
CA GLY A 3 12.24 2.21 14.58
C GLY A 3 13.58 2.63 15.19
N GLU A 4 13.58 3.26 16.37
CA GLU A 4 14.84 3.64 17.06
C GLU A 4 15.67 2.43 17.50
N ARG A 5 15.03 1.30 17.80
CA ARG A 5 15.74 0.06 18.16
C ARG A 5 16.33 -0.62 16.93
N LEU A 6 15.61 -0.62 15.81
CA LEU A 6 16.08 -1.16 14.54
C LEU A 6 17.23 -0.32 13.95
N ALA A 7 17.12 1.01 14.05
CA ALA A 7 18.18 1.91 13.59
C ALA A 7 19.52 1.67 14.31
N LYS A 8 19.49 1.30 15.60
CA LYS A 8 20.69 0.96 16.39
C LYS A 8 21.42 -0.30 15.90
N ILE A 9 20.73 -1.18 15.18
CA ILE A 9 21.31 -2.38 14.57
C ILE A 9 21.49 -2.22 13.05
N GLY A 10 21.38 -0.99 12.52
CA GLY A 10 21.59 -0.68 11.11
C GLY A 10 20.41 -1.01 10.19
N LEU A 11 19.22 -1.27 10.74
CA LEU A 11 18.00 -1.53 9.99
C LEU A 11 17.11 -0.29 9.94
N SER A 12 16.47 -0.05 8.81
CA SER A 12 15.50 1.03 8.62
C SER A 12 14.08 0.46 8.48
N LEU A 13 13.08 1.21 8.91
CA LEU A 13 11.66 0.86 8.72
C LEU A 13 11.09 1.74 7.62
N VAL A 14 10.52 1.12 6.60
CA VAL A 14 9.82 1.80 5.51
C VAL A 14 8.37 1.34 5.51
N THR A 15 7.44 2.29 5.68
CA THR A 15 6.01 1.97 5.72
C THR A 15 5.43 1.94 4.32
N LEU A 16 4.78 0.83 3.96
CA LEU A 16 3.89 0.70 2.82
C LEU A 16 2.45 0.76 3.34
N ASN A 17 1.80 1.91 3.17
CA ASN A 17 0.37 2.04 3.47
C ASN A 17 -0.42 1.43 2.30
N VAL A 18 -1.11 0.31 2.56
CA VAL A 18 -1.85 -0.43 1.53
C VAL A 18 -3.20 0.19 1.20
N ASP A 19 -3.73 1.08 2.03
CA ASP A 19 -4.99 1.77 1.74
C ASP A 19 -4.90 2.64 0.48
N ASN A 20 -3.69 3.08 0.12
CA ASN A 20 -3.46 3.77 -1.15
C ASN A 20 -3.81 2.92 -2.38
N TYR A 21 -3.93 1.60 -2.23
CA TYR A 21 -4.24 0.65 -3.29
C TYR A 21 -5.73 0.33 -3.39
N PHE A 22 -6.61 0.99 -2.62
CA PHE A 22 -8.05 0.87 -2.83
C PHE A 22 -8.42 1.23 -4.27
N PHE A 23 -9.33 0.46 -4.87
CA PHE A 23 -10.00 0.89 -6.09
C PHE A 23 -10.85 2.14 -5.83
N ASP A 24 -11.23 2.84 -6.89
CA ASP A 24 -12.29 3.86 -6.81
C ASP A 24 -13.54 3.24 -6.20
N LEU A 25 -14.25 3.98 -5.35
CA LEU A 25 -15.45 3.47 -4.68
C LEU A 25 -16.50 2.93 -5.66
N GLU A 26 -16.61 3.52 -6.85
CA GLU A 26 -17.51 3.06 -7.92
C GLU A 26 -17.21 1.62 -8.38
N LEU A 27 -15.98 1.15 -8.18
CA LEU A 27 -15.49 -0.18 -8.54
C LEU A 27 -15.43 -1.13 -7.34
N HIS A 28 -15.74 -0.66 -6.13
CA HIS A 28 -15.74 -1.52 -4.95
C HIS A 28 -16.77 -2.64 -5.10
N PRO A 29 -16.44 -3.85 -4.64
CA PRO A 29 -17.40 -4.95 -4.64
C PRO A 29 -18.61 -4.54 -3.80
N ARG A 30 -19.79 -4.76 -4.39
CA ARG A 30 -21.06 -4.59 -3.70
C ARG A 30 -21.45 -5.92 -3.07
N ASP A 31 -22.01 -5.86 -1.88
CA ASP A 31 -22.57 -7.04 -1.24
C ASP A 31 -23.87 -7.49 -1.92
N GLU A 32 -24.47 -8.56 -1.41
CA GLU A 32 -25.74 -9.12 -1.92
C GLU A 32 -26.94 -8.15 -1.80
N PHE A 33 -26.79 -7.06 -1.05
CA PHE A 33 -27.81 -6.03 -0.84
C PHE A 33 -27.54 -4.74 -1.62
N GLY A 34 -26.38 -4.64 -2.29
CA GLY A 34 -25.97 -3.48 -3.09
C GLY A 34 -25.23 -2.39 -2.31
N ASP A 35 -24.88 -2.64 -1.05
CA ASP A 35 -24.08 -1.75 -0.22
C ASP A 35 -22.57 -1.96 -0.47
N TYR A 36 -21.78 -0.90 -0.30
CA TYR A 36 -20.34 -0.94 -0.48
C TYR A 36 -19.67 -1.64 0.71
N ASP A 37 -18.94 -2.72 0.45
CA ASP A 37 -18.20 -3.46 1.47
C ASP A 37 -16.76 -2.93 1.58
N PHE A 38 -16.57 -1.96 2.47
CA PHE A 38 -15.28 -1.34 2.76
C PHE A 38 -14.30 -2.24 3.53
N GLU A 39 -14.74 -3.39 4.05
CA GLU A 39 -13.93 -4.28 4.91
C GLU A 39 -13.39 -5.49 4.15
N THR A 40 -13.73 -5.63 2.87
CA THR A 40 -13.25 -6.75 2.06
C THR A 40 -11.88 -6.47 1.44
N PRO A 41 -10.92 -7.43 1.52
CA PRO A 41 -9.66 -7.37 0.77
C PRO A 41 -9.84 -7.13 -0.73
N GLN A 42 -11.02 -7.44 -1.27
CA GLN A 42 -11.42 -7.25 -2.65
C GLN A 42 -11.56 -5.78 -3.07
N ALA A 43 -11.67 -4.85 -2.11
CA ALA A 43 -11.60 -3.41 -2.38
C ALA A 43 -10.16 -2.95 -2.71
N LEU A 44 -9.15 -3.74 -2.34
CA LEU A 44 -7.74 -3.46 -2.64
C LEU A 44 -7.30 -4.10 -3.95
N ASP A 45 -6.43 -3.40 -4.65
CA ASP A 45 -5.73 -3.92 -5.83
C ASP A 45 -4.56 -4.84 -5.42
N LEU A 46 -4.91 -6.06 -5.00
CA LEU A 46 -3.95 -7.06 -4.51
C LEU A 46 -2.93 -7.46 -5.57
N GLU A 47 -3.31 -7.42 -6.86
CA GLU A 47 -2.40 -7.71 -7.97
C GLU A 47 -1.29 -6.65 -8.05
N LEU A 48 -1.66 -5.36 -7.99
CA LEU A 48 -0.72 -4.26 -7.98
C LEU A 48 0.15 -4.25 -6.71
N ILE A 49 -0.41 -4.56 -5.54
CA ILE A 49 0.36 -4.70 -4.29
C ILE A 49 1.44 -5.78 -4.48
N ASN A 50 1.06 -6.96 -4.96
CA ASN A 50 2.00 -8.06 -5.15
C ASN A 50 3.09 -7.70 -6.17
N GLN A 51 2.73 -7.06 -7.28
CA GLN A 51 3.69 -6.56 -8.25
C GLN A 51 4.68 -5.59 -7.61
N HIS A 52 4.20 -4.58 -6.87
CA HIS A 52 5.06 -3.60 -6.23
C HIS A 52 5.98 -4.22 -5.18
N LEU A 53 5.50 -5.19 -4.39
CA LEU A 53 6.32 -5.89 -3.42
C LEU A 53 7.47 -6.67 -4.09
N ILE A 54 7.19 -7.36 -5.20
CA ILE A 54 8.22 -8.09 -5.96
C ILE A 54 9.29 -7.12 -6.48
N GLU A 55 8.87 -6.03 -7.12
CA GLU A 55 9.77 -5.00 -7.66
C GLU A 55 10.62 -4.35 -6.55
N LEU A 56 10.00 -4.02 -5.41
CA LEU A 56 10.69 -3.45 -4.26
C LEU A 56 11.74 -4.41 -3.67
N ILE A 57 11.41 -5.70 -3.54
CA ILE A 57 12.35 -6.74 -3.06
C ILE A 57 13.52 -6.91 -4.03
N GLN A 58 13.29 -6.74 -5.33
CA GLN A 58 14.34 -6.75 -6.36
C GLN A 58 15.20 -5.47 -6.35
N GLY A 59 14.83 -4.47 -5.54
CA GLY A 59 15.54 -3.20 -5.43
C GLY A 59 15.18 -2.18 -6.53
N ASN A 60 14.08 -2.42 -7.25
CA ASN A 60 13.53 -1.50 -8.24
C ASN A 60 12.71 -0.40 -7.55
N GLU A 61 12.59 0.75 -8.22
CA GLU A 61 11.67 1.82 -7.79
C GLU A 61 10.27 1.52 -8.31
N VAL A 62 9.27 1.67 -7.45
CA VAL A 62 7.85 1.63 -7.82
C VAL A 62 7.20 2.98 -7.55
N ARG A 63 6.03 3.20 -8.15
CA ARG A 63 5.23 4.42 -7.95
C ARG A 63 3.93 4.06 -7.27
N ILE A 64 3.92 4.17 -5.94
CA ILE A 64 2.76 3.86 -5.10
C ILE A 64 1.60 4.80 -5.49
N PRO A 65 0.39 4.27 -5.69
CA PRO A 65 -0.80 5.10 -5.88
C PRO A 65 -1.08 5.97 -4.65
N TYR A 66 -2.05 6.87 -4.76
CA TYR A 66 -2.58 7.63 -3.63
C TYR A 66 -4.10 7.54 -3.66
N TYR A 67 -4.70 7.12 -2.55
CA TYR A 67 -6.15 7.09 -2.42
C TYR A 67 -6.65 8.32 -1.67
N ASP A 68 -7.48 9.14 -2.33
CA ASP A 68 -8.10 10.31 -1.70
C ASP A 68 -9.42 9.90 -1.04
N PHE A 69 -9.40 9.68 0.27
CA PHE A 69 -10.58 9.35 1.06
C PHE A 69 -11.70 10.41 1.01
N LYS A 70 -11.39 11.67 0.66
CA LYS A 70 -12.42 12.71 0.55
C LYS A 70 -13.21 12.58 -0.74
N THR A 71 -12.55 12.19 -1.83
CA THR A 71 -13.17 12.03 -3.16
C THR A 71 -13.47 10.58 -3.50
N SER A 72 -13.00 9.64 -2.67
CA SER A 72 -13.09 8.19 -2.87
C SER A 72 -12.51 7.73 -4.21
N ARG A 73 -11.37 8.32 -4.60
CA ARG A 73 -10.69 8.10 -5.89
C ARG A 73 -9.22 7.81 -5.72
N ARG A 74 -8.71 6.90 -6.54
CA ARG A 74 -7.30 6.55 -6.65
C ARG A 74 -6.61 7.44 -7.71
N HIS A 75 -5.42 7.89 -7.35
CA HIS A 75 -4.48 8.56 -8.22
C HIS A 75 -3.28 7.65 -8.46
N GLU A 76 -3.03 7.29 -9.72
CA GLU A 76 -1.95 6.39 -10.09
C GLU A 76 -0.57 7.06 -10.08
N ASN A 77 0.46 6.25 -9.83
CA ASN A 77 1.87 6.60 -10.02
C ASN A 77 2.35 7.85 -9.26
N VAL A 78 1.92 8.03 -8.01
CA VAL A 78 2.14 9.28 -7.27
C VAL A 78 3.45 9.28 -6.48
N THR A 79 3.63 8.33 -5.57
CA THR A 79 4.72 8.38 -4.59
C THR A 79 5.84 7.41 -4.98
N PRO A 80 7.06 7.88 -5.33
CA PRO A 80 8.17 6.99 -5.59
C PRO A 80 8.61 6.27 -4.31
N MET A 81 8.82 4.97 -4.39
CA MET A 81 9.31 4.15 -3.28
C MET A 81 10.35 3.15 -3.79
N ARG A 82 11.42 2.97 -3.01
CA ARG A 82 12.49 2.01 -3.27
C ARG A 82 13.03 1.50 -1.95
N LEU A 83 13.36 0.21 -1.87
CA LEU A 83 14.00 -0.37 -0.70
C LEU A 83 15.52 -0.40 -0.82
N GLY A 84 16.19 -0.07 0.28
CA GLY A 84 17.58 -0.36 0.52
C GLY A 84 17.80 -1.78 1.08
N PRO A 85 19.06 -2.25 1.09
CA PRO A 85 19.41 -3.61 1.52
C PRO A 85 19.13 -3.91 3.00
N ASN A 86 18.95 -2.88 3.83
CA ASN A 86 18.70 -3.00 5.28
C ASN A 86 17.30 -2.49 5.67
N ASP A 87 16.42 -2.31 4.69
CA ASP A 87 15.07 -1.81 4.93
C ASP A 87 14.13 -2.98 5.29
N ILE A 88 13.32 -2.74 6.31
CA ILE A 88 12.19 -3.58 6.69
C ILE A 88 10.93 -2.88 6.20
N VAL A 89 10.16 -3.57 5.36
CA VAL A 89 8.83 -3.10 4.96
C VAL A 89 7.85 -3.35 6.09
N LEU A 90 7.21 -2.28 6.57
CA LEU A 90 6.03 -2.36 7.42
C LEU A 90 4.80 -2.15 6.55
N ILE A 91 3.99 -3.19 6.43
CA ILE A 91 2.68 -3.10 5.78
C ILE A 91 1.70 -2.58 6.83
N ASP A 92 1.04 -1.47 6.51
CA ASP A 92 0.09 -0.79 7.40
C ASP A 92 -1.21 -0.51 6.66
N SER A 93 -2.34 -0.66 7.35
CA SER A 93 -3.69 -0.34 6.86
C SER A 93 -4.47 0.39 7.96
N LEU A 94 -5.47 1.17 7.56
CA LEU A 94 -6.37 1.89 8.48
C LEU A 94 -7.36 0.98 9.21
#